data_AF-A0AAU6BEG4-F1
#
_entry.id   AF-A0AAU6BEG4-F1
#
_cell.length_a   1.000
_cell.length_b   1.000
_cell.length_c   1.000
_cell.angle_alpha   90.00
_cell.angle_beta   90.00
_cell.angle_gamma   90.00
#
_symmetry.space_group_name_H-M   'P 1'
#
loop_
_entity.id
_entity.type
_entity.pdbx_description
1 polymer ?
#
loop_
_entity_poly.entity_id
_entity_poly.type
_entity_poly.pdbx_seq_one_letter_code
_entity_poly.pdbx_strand_id
1 'polypeptide(L)' 'MSAVHDHLVTTLTGKFGVPAGTVRPEASYDDLGLDSLAVVELFMTLQEEWDVPLDDSDAAGTLTVRETVDLVETLKARS' A
#
# COMPACT_ATOMS: atom_id res chain seq x y z
N MET A 1 -7.07 -9.23 -11.11
CA MET A 1 -6.14 -8.81 -10.03
C MET A 1 -5.45 -7.57 -10.53
N SER A 2 -5.43 -6.51 -9.71
CA SER A 2 -4.84 -5.24 -10.10
C SER A 2 -3.32 -5.36 -10.13
N ALA A 3 -2.67 -4.70 -11.09
CA ALA A 3 -1.21 -4.56 -11.08
C ALA A 3 -0.70 -3.88 -9.80
N VAL A 4 -1.50 -2.99 -9.21
CA VAL A 4 -1.20 -2.32 -7.94
C VAL A 4 -1.20 -3.33 -6.80
N HIS A 5 -2.24 -4.15 -6.71
CA HIS A 5 -2.35 -5.19 -5.68
C HIS A 5 -1.17 -6.16 -5.73
N ASP A 6 -0.81 -6.66 -6.90
CA ASP A 6 0.26 -7.66 -7.03
C ASP A 6 1.63 -7.08 -6.65
N HIS A 7 1.89 -5.82 -7.02
CA HIS A 7 3.09 -5.12 -6.60
C HIS A 7 3.07 -4.82 -5.09
N LEU A 8 1.93 -4.39 -4.52
CA LEU A 8 1.78 -4.15 -3.08
C LEU A 8 2.09 -5.42 -2.28
N VAL A 9 1.51 -6.56 -2.66
CA VAL A 9 1.78 -7.86 -2.02
C VAL A 9 3.26 -8.23 -2.15
N THR A 10 3.87 -8.03 -3.31
CA THR A 10 5.29 -8.30 -3.53
C THR A 10 6.18 -7.42 -2.65
N THR A 11 5.84 -6.14 -2.53
CA THR A 11 6.58 -5.18 -1.70
C THR A 11 6.42 -5.50 -0.20
N LEU A 12 5.20 -5.80 0.24
CA LEU A 12 4.91 -6.21 1.63
C LEU A 12 5.64 -7.49 2.01
N THR A 13 5.61 -8.51 1.15
CA THR A 13 6.26 -9.80 1.43
C THR A 13 7.79 -9.76 1.27
N GLY A 14 8.30 -8.98 0.32
CA GLY A 14 9.72 -8.90 -0.02
C GLY A 14 10.50 -7.84 0.76
N LYS A 15 10.03 -6.59 0.79
CA LYS A 15 10.70 -5.49 1.50
C LYS A 15 10.38 -5.48 2.99
N PHE A 16 9.12 -5.68 3.34
CA PHE A 16 8.65 -5.56 4.72
C PHE A 16 8.56 -6.89 5.47
N GLY A 17 8.76 -8.02 4.79
CA GLY A 17 8.75 -9.35 5.41
C GLY A 17 7.38 -9.80 5.93
N VAL A 18 6.29 -9.19 5.46
CA VAL A 18 4.92 -9.55 5.84
C VAL A 18 4.56 -10.90 5.23
N PRO A 19 4.03 -11.87 5.98
CA PRO A 19 3.63 -13.16 5.42
C PRO A 19 2.51 -13.01 4.37
N ALA A 20 2.64 -13.63 3.20
CA ALA A 20 1.60 -13.56 2.16
C ALA A 20 0.21 -14.05 2.63
N GLY A 21 0.17 -14.94 3.64
CA GLY A 21 -1.08 -15.42 4.23
C GLY A 21 -1.79 -14.43 5.16
N THR A 22 -1.09 -13.38 5.64
CA THR A 22 -1.67 -12.32 6.47
C THR A 22 -2.12 -11.12 5.64
N VAL A 23 -1.55 -10.92 4.44
CA VAL A 23 -1.96 -9.87 3.50
C VAL A 23 -3.37 -10.17 2.99
N ARG A 24 -4.37 -9.55 3.62
CA ARG A 24 -5.77 -9.63 3.25
C ARG A 24 -6.27 -8.26 2.82
N PRO A 25 -7.23 -8.17 1.88
CA PRO A 25 -7.81 -6.90 1.47
C PRO A 25 -8.34 -6.07 2.65
N GLU A 26 -8.88 -6.74 3.67
CA GLU A 26 -9.47 -6.11 4.86
C GLU A 26 -8.45 -5.88 5.98
N ALA A 27 -7.22 -6.37 5.86
CA ALA A 27 -6.19 -6.17 6.87
C ALA A 27 -5.69 -4.72 6.84
N SER A 28 -5.60 -4.10 8.01
CA SER A 28 -4.90 -2.83 8.17
C SER A 28 -3.39 -3.07 8.20
N TYR A 29 -2.61 -2.03 7.89
CA TYR A 29 -1.15 -2.12 8.01
C TYR A 29 -0.69 -2.39 9.45
N ASP A 30 -1.43 -1.88 10.44
CA ASP A 30 -1.21 -2.16 11.85
C ASP A 30 -1.40 -3.66 12.15
N ASP A 31 -2.43 -4.31 11.58
CA ASP A 31 -2.65 -5.76 11.72
C ASP A 31 -1.54 -6.60 11.07
N LEU A 32 -0.90 -6.06 10.04
CA LEU A 32 0.24 -6.67 9.37
C LEU A 32 1.55 -6.46 10.15
N GLY A 33 1.54 -5.67 11.23
CA GLY A 33 2.69 -5.36 12.05
C GLY A 33 3.63 -4.33 11.39
N LEU A 34 3.10 -3.49 10.51
CA LEU A 34 3.84 -2.37 9.94
C LEU A 34 3.72 -1.16 10.85
N ASP A 35 4.86 -0.55 11.17
CA ASP A 35 4.89 0.73 11.85
C ASP A 35 4.47 1.86 10.88
N SER A 36 4.00 2.98 11.42
CA SER A 36 3.61 4.15 10.62
C SER A 36 4.73 4.64 9.68
N LEU A 37 6.00 4.52 10.07
CA LEU A 37 7.14 4.84 9.21
C LEU A 37 7.27 3.88 8.02
N ALA A 38 7.02 2.59 8.24
CA ALA A 38 7.05 1.58 7.18
C ALA A 38 5.91 1.82 6.17
N VAL A 39 4.73 2.25 6.65
CA VAL A 39 3.62 2.65 5.79
C VAL A 39 3.99 3.87 4.93
N VAL A 40 4.62 4.89 5.51
CA VAL A 40 5.11 6.05 4.74
C VAL A 40 6.10 5.63 3.65
N GLU A 41 7.08 4.78 3.97
CA GLU A 41 8.03 4.27 2.95
C GLU A 41 7.36 3.44 1.85
N LEU A 42 6.34 2.65 2.21
CA LEU A 42 5.52 1.91 1.24
C LEU A 42 4.84 2.90 0.30
N PHE A 43 4.12 3.89 0.83
CA PHE A 43 3.40 4.89 0.04
C PHE A 43 4.34 5.71 -0.86
N MET A 44 5.51 6.11 -0.36
CA MET A 44 6.53 6.77 -1.20
C MET A 44 7.01 5.87 -2.34
N THR A 45 7.23 4.57 -2.08
CA THR A 45 7.58 3.60 -3.14
C THR A 45 6.45 3.51 -4.19
N LEU A 46 5.18 3.49 -3.76
CA LEU A 46 4.04 3.46 -4.69
C LEU A 46 3.89 4.80 -5.45
N GLN A 47 4.15 5.92 -4.81
CA GLN A 47 4.14 7.22 -5.46
C GLN A 47 5.18 7.31 -6.57
N GLU A 48 6.42 6.91 -6.29
CA GLU A 48 7.52 6.95 -7.28
C GLU A 48 7.33 5.93 -8.42
N GLU A 49 6.87 4.71 -8.12
CA GLU A 49 6.71 3.64 -9.11
C GLU A 49 5.60 3.94 -10.14
N TRP A 50 4.50 4.58 -9.72
CA TRP A 50 3.37 4.87 -10.61
C TRP A 50 3.16 6.36 -10.91
N ASP A 51 4.05 7.23 -10.45
CA ASP A 51 3.97 8.70 -10.62
C ASP A 51 2.60 9.27 -10.18
N VAL A 52 2.08 8.74 -9.06
CA VAL A 52 0.78 9.15 -8.49
C VAL A 52 0.96 10.14 -7.34
N PRO A 53 0.16 11.21 -7.26
CA PRO A 53 0.23 12.16 -6.16
C PRO A 53 -0.49 11.57 -4.93
N LEU A 54 0.19 10.67 -4.20
CA LEU A 54 -0.24 10.24 -2.88
C LEU A 54 0.17 11.31 -1.86
N ASP A 55 -0.77 11.72 -1.01
CA ASP A 55 -0.50 12.65 0.08
C ASP A 55 -0.07 11.87 1.33
N ASP A 56 0.92 12.37 2.07
CA ASP A 56 1.36 11.77 3.33
C ASP A 56 0.20 11.65 4.35
N SER A 57 -0.80 12.51 4.25
CA SER A 57 -2.02 12.43 5.07
C SER A 57 -2.87 11.20 4.77
N ASP A 58 -2.83 10.65 3.55
CA ASP A 58 -3.46 9.36 3.22
C ASP A 58 -2.69 8.22 3.89
N ALA A 59 -1.35 8.27 3.88
CA ALA A 59 -0.49 7.27 4.51
C ALA A 59 -0.55 7.26 6.06
N ALA A 60 -0.94 8.38 6.67
CA ALA A 60 -1.07 8.52 8.12
C ALA A 60 -2.37 7.91 8.70
N GLY A 61 -3.30 7.51 7.83
CA GLY A 61 -4.58 6.90 8.22
C GLY A 61 -4.49 5.40 8.47
N THR A 62 -5.49 4.86 9.16
CA THR A 62 -5.70 3.41 9.34
C THR A 62 -6.23 2.79 8.04
N LEU A 63 -5.45 2.85 6.97
CA LEU A 63 -5.85 2.30 5.67
C LEU A 63 -5.68 0.79 5.62
N THR A 64 -6.63 0.14 4.96
CA THR A 64 -6.53 -1.28 4.60
C THR A 64 -5.76 -1.46 3.30
N VAL A 65 -5.26 -2.68 3.09
CA VAL A 65 -4.63 -3.10 1.83
C VAL A 65 -5.54 -2.78 0.64
N ARG A 66 -6.84 -3.06 0.76
CA ARG A 66 -7.81 -2.77 -0.30
C ARG A 66 -7.94 -1.29 -0.56
N GLU A 67 -8.12 -0.47 0.47
CA GLU A 67 -8.29 0.97 0.31
C GLU A 67 -7.06 1.61 -0.36
N THR A 68 -5.86 1.12 -0.04
CA THR A 68 -4.63 1.60 -0.69
C THR A 68 -4.60 1.25 -2.17
N VAL A 69 -4.99 0.03 -2.53
CA VAL A 69 -5.10 -0.38 -3.94
C VAL A 69 -6.12 0.50 -4.67
N ASP A 70 -7.31 0.66 -4.11
CA ASP A 70 -8.40 1.44 -4.69
C ASP A 70 -7.99 2.93 -4.85
N LEU A 71 -7.25 3.48 -3.88
CA LEU A 71 -6.71 4.85 -3.90
C LEU A 71 -5.72 5.03 -5.05
N VAL A 72 -4.71 4.17 -5.13
CA VAL A 72 -3.67 4.25 -6.16
C VAL A 72 -4.28 4.04 -7.56
N GLU A 73 -5.21 3.09 -7.72
CA GLU A 73 -5.91 2.91 -8.98
C GLU A 73 -6.72 4.14 -9.38
N THR A 74 -7.41 4.78 -8.43
CA THR A 74 -8.19 5.99 -8.68
C THR A 74 -7.30 7.16 -9.11
N LEU A 75 -6.15 7.33 -8.46
CA LEU A 75 -5.17 8.36 -8.82
C LEU A 75 -4.58 8.10 -10.21
N LYS A 76 -4.18 6.84 -10.47
CA LYS A 76 -3.63 6.40 -11.75
C LYS A 76 -4.63 6.51 -12.91
N ALA A 77 -5.93 6.40 -12.63
CA ALA A 77 -6.97 6.61 -13.64
C ALA A 77 -7.23 8.11 -13.94
N ARG A 78 -6.72 9.02 -13.09
CA ARG A 78 -6.87 10.48 -13.22
C ARG A 78 -5.63 11.15 -13.80
N SER A 79 -4.47 10.49 -13.81
CA SER A 79 -3.25 10.90 -14.52
C SER A 79 -3.21 10.37 -15.95
#